data_AF-A0A2D5ZXI8-F1
#
_entry.id   AF-A0A2D5ZXI8-F1
#
_cell.length_a   1.000
_cell.length_b   1.000
_cell.length_c   1.000
_cell.angle_alpha   90.00
_cell.angle_beta   90.00
_cell.angle_gamma   90.00
#
_symmetry.space_group_name_H-M   'P 1'
#
loop_
_entity.id
_entity.type
_entity.pdbx_description
1 polymer ?
#
loop_
_entity_poly.entity_id
_entity_poly.type
_entity_poly.pdbx_seq_one_letter_code
_entity_poly.pdbx_strand_id
1 'polypeptide(L)'
;MSNSNTALDFRALEMDRAAELVNEYDDKIKGRALLSESSGIGGAVLQLVASGQYDKAKEELDNYVGLRSAYPLFGVRTARYRAHCGDLINAIDTKRNFPGMATLSISKQREMYDRVVRHFDELKDTLKKVERAERELRTEDLKSTAIFVRVAWYCFLAITTVLIGLEFVQLGFPRLVQSVADDAAMVVVNSLFDFLNF
;
A
#
# COMPACT_ATOMS: atom_id res chain seq x y z
N MET A 1 11.68 -60.93 41.91
CA MET A 1 10.72 -59.81 41.76
C MET A 1 11.54 -58.53 41.71
N SER A 2 11.87 -58.08 40.49
CA SER A 2 12.73 -56.91 40.26
C SER A 2 11.85 -55.76 39.76
N ASN A 3 11.91 -54.62 40.45
CA ASN A 3 11.21 -53.38 40.12
C ASN A 3 11.76 -52.79 38.80
N SER A 4 11.02 -52.91 37.70
CA SER A 4 11.38 -52.33 36.39
C SER A 4 10.30 -51.42 35.78
N ASN A 5 9.26 -51.03 36.53
CA ASN A 5 8.08 -50.35 35.95
C ASN A 5 8.05 -48.82 36.10
N THR A 6 9.01 -48.18 36.78
CA THR A 6 9.02 -46.72 36.96
C THR A 6 9.99 -45.97 36.06
N ALA A 7 10.96 -46.65 35.44
CA ALA A 7 11.91 -46.04 34.49
C ALA A 7 11.35 -45.89 33.06
N LEU A 8 10.15 -46.44 32.81
CA LEU A 8 9.63 -46.67 31.46
C LEU A 8 8.78 -45.53 30.89
N ASP A 9 8.50 -44.46 31.64
CA ASP A 9 7.55 -43.43 31.15
C ASP A 9 8.11 -42.00 31.11
N PHE A 10 9.34 -41.77 31.55
CA PHE A 10 9.90 -40.42 31.55
C PHE A 10 10.22 -39.93 30.13
N ARG A 11 10.71 -40.83 29.27
CA ARG A 11 10.97 -40.53 27.86
C ARG A 11 9.68 -40.31 27.06
N ALA A 12 8.64 -41.08 27.35
CA ALA A 12 7.34 -40.92 26.69
C ALA A 12 6.71 -39.58 27.09
N LEU A 13 6.73 -39.22 28.38
CA LEU A 13 6.27 -37.92 28.88
C LEU A 13 7.06 -36.74 28.28
N GLU A 14 8.38 -36.87 28.09
CA GLU A 14 9.18 -35.84 27.44
C GLU A 14 8.84 -35.68 25.95
N MET A 15 8.57 -36.79 25.25
CA MET A 15 8.14 -36.75 23.84
C MET A 15 6.75 -36.14 23.69
N ASP A 16 5.80 -36.49 24.56
CA ASP A 16 4.45 -35.91 24.57
C ASP A 16 4.50 -34.40 24.82
N ARG A 17 5.31 -33.97 25.79
CA ARG A 17 5.48 -32.54 26.10
C ARG A 17 6.15 -31.77 24.96
N ALA A 18 7.09 -32.39 24.25
CA ALA A 18 7.69 -31.80 23.07
C ALA A 18 6.67 -31.63 21.94
N ALA A 19 5.81 -32.64 21.72
CA ALA A 19 4.73 -32.58 20.72
C ALA A 19 3.69 -31.50 21.05
N GLU A 20 3.31 -31.36 22.32
CA GLU A 20 2.40 -30.31 22.79
C GLU A 20 2.99 -28.91 22.52
N LEU A 21 4.27 -28.70 22.79
CA LEU A 21 4.96 -27.45 22.48
C LEU A 21 4.93 -27.16 20.97
N VAL A 22 5.20 -28.14 20.11
CA VAL A 22 5.16 -27.95 18.65
C VAL A 22 3.78 -27.45 18.22
N ASN A 23 2.72 -28.07 18.73
CA ASN A 23 1.34 -27.69 18.41
C ASN A 23 1.03 -26.27 18.91
N GLU A 24 1.42 -25.93 20.14
CA GLU A 24 1.24 -24.59 20.72
C GLU A 24 1.90 -23.50 19.85
N TYR A 25 3.11 -23.74 19.36
CA TYR A 25 3.82 -22.78 18.51
C TYR A 25 3.21 -22.69 17.10
N ASP A 26 2.75 -23.81 16.55
CA ASP A 26 2.09 -23.80 15.25
C ASP A 26 0.77 -23.01 15.30
N ASP A 27 0.00 -23.18 16.38
CA ASP A 27 -1.21 -22.41 16.65
C ASP A 27 -0.91 -20.92 16.86
N LYS A 28 0.19 -20.58 17.55
CA LYS A 28 0.64 -19.20 17.69
C LYS A 28 0.98 -18.56 16.34
N ILE A 29 1.67 -19.27 15.45
CA ILE A 29 2.03 -18.77 14.13
C ILE A 29 0.78 -18.61 13.26
N LYS A 30 -0.10 -19.61 13.24
CA LYS A 30 -1.39 -19.56 12.52
C LYS A 30 -2.28 -18.42 13.03
N GLY A 31 -2.40 -18.27 14.35
CA GLY A 31 -3.15 -17.17 14.96
C GLY A 31 -2.59 -15.81 14.58
N ARG A 32 -1.26 -15.65 14.55
CA ARG A 32 -0.61 -14.41 14.11
C ARG A 32 -0.79 -14.12 12.62
N ALA A 33 -0.83 -15.16 11.79
CA ALA A 33 -1.13 -15.04 10.36
C ALA A 33 -2.57 -14.57 10.14
N LEU A 34 -3.53 -15.16 10.86
CA LEU A 34 -4.96 -14.77 10.79
C LEU A 34 -5.21 -13.35 11.31
N LEU A 35 -4.50 -12.94 12.37
CA LEU A 35 -4.54 -11.57 12.90
C LEU A 35 -3.83 -10.55 12.00
N SER A 36 -3.20 -10.98 10.90
CA SER A 36 -2.67 -10.05 9.92
C SER A 36 -3.82 -9.53 9.05
N GLU A 37 -4.45 -8.43 9.48
CA GLU A 37 -5.46 -7.67 8.73
C GLU A 37 -4.97 -7.08 7.38
N SER A 38 -3.79 -7.46 6.90
CA SER A 38 -3.30 -7.02 5.59
C SER A 38 -4.06 -7.75 4.49
N SER A 39 -5.11 -7.12 3.96
CA SER A 39 -5.85 -7.53 2.75
C SER A 39 -4.99 -7.49 1.46
N GLY A 40 -3.65 -7.42 1.61
CA GLY A 40 -2.66 -7.37 0.54
C GLY A 40 -1.80 -8.64 0.50
N ILE A 41 -0.74 -8.59 -0.29
CA ILE A 41 0.19 -9.71 -0.49
C ILE A 41 0.83 -10.19 0.82
N GLY A 42 0.98 -9.29 1.80
CA GLY A 42 1.57 -9.62 3.09
C GLY A 42 0.78 -10.72 3.80
N GLY A 43 -0.55 -10.71 3.69
CA GLY A 43 -1.42 -11.73 4.29
C GLY A 43 -1.23 -13.10 3.61
N ALA A 44 -1.19 -13.11 2.27
CA ALA A 44 -1.01 -14.35 1.49
C ALA A 44 0.34 -15.01 1.77
N VAL A 45 1.43 -14.23 1.75
CA VAL A 45 2.78 -14.74 2.04
C VAL A 45 2.88 -15.26 3.47
N LEU A 46 2.34 -14.53 4.46
CA LEU A 46 2.34 -14.97 5.85
C LEU A 46 1.53 -16.25 6.06
N GLN A 47 0.41 -16.41 5.36
CA GLN A 47 -0.40 -17.62 5.41
C GLN A 47 0.32 -18.83 4.80
N LEU A 48 1.02 -18.64 3.68
CA LEU A 48 1.83 -19.68 3.05
C LEU A 48 2.99 -20.12 3.97
N VAL A 49 3.67 -19.18 4.61
CA VAL A 49 4.75 -19.45 5.58
C VAL A 49 4.21 -20.16 6.82
N ALA A 50 3.06 -19.75 7.35
CA ALA A 50 2.40 -20.43 8.47
C ALA A 50 2.03 -21.88 8.11
N SER A 51 1.57 -22.09 6.88
CA SER A 51 1.20 -23.41 6.35
C SER A 51 2.40 -24.28 5.95
N GLY A 52 3.64 -23.78 6.10
CA GLY A 52 4.86 -24.50 5.72
C GLY A 52 5.13 -24.57 4.21
N GLN A 53 4.41 -23.80 3.40
CA GLN A 53 4.58 -23.74 1.95
C GLN A 53 5.60 -22.65 1.56
N TYR A 54 6.86 -22.85 1.96
CA TYR A 54 7.92 -21.82 1.86
C TYR A 54 8.30 -21.47 0.41
N ASP A 55 8.36 -22.46 -0.48
CA ASP A 55 8.71 -22.21 -1.89
C ASP A 55 7.65 -21.38 -2.58
N LYS A 56 6.37 -21.71 -2.37
CA LYS A 56 5.25 -20.90 -2.86
C LYS A 56 5.23 -19.50 -2.25
N ALA A 57 5.61 -19.36 -0.98
CA ALA A 57 5.68 -18.04 -0.34
C ALA A 57 6.74 -17.14 -1.01
N LYS A 58 7.88 -17.70 -1.41
CA LYS A 58 8.92 -16.98 -2.17
C LYS A 58 8.45 -16.65 -3.58
N GLU A 59 7.83 -17.62 -4.25
CA GLU A 59 7.27 -17.43 -5.60
C GLU A 59 6.22 -16.32 -5.61
N GLU A 60 5.30 -16.32 -4.64
CA GLU A 60 4.26 -15.30 -4.49
C GLU A 60 4.88 -13.91 -4.25
N LEU A 61 5.91 -13.82 -3.40
CA LEU A 61 6.64 -12.58 -3.15
C LEU A 61 7.35 -12.08 -4.42
N ASP A 62 7.98 -12.98 -5.16
CA ASP A 62 8.70 -12.68 -6.40
C ASP A 62 7.77 -12.23 -7.50
N ASN A 63 6.63 -12.94 -7.66
CA ASN A 63 5.57 -12.60 -8.60
C ASN A 63 4.98 -11.23 -8.28
N TYR A 64 4.73 -10.93 -7.00
CA TYR A 64 4.20 -9.62 -6.61
C TYR A 64 5.14 -8.47 -6.95
N VAL A 65 6.44 -8.63 -6.71
CA VAL A 65 7.43 -7.62 -7.09
C VAL A 65 7.58 -7.54 -8.62
N GLY A 66 7.52 -8.68 -9.32
CA GLY A 66 7.65 -8.78 -10.78
C GLY A 66 6.47 -8.20 -11.57
N LEU A 67 5.23 -8.45 -11.12
CA LEU A 67 4.00 -7.94 -11.73
C LEU A 67 3.90 -6.40 -11.66
N ARG A 68 4.63 -5.78 -10.72
CA ARG A 68 4.67 -4.33 -10.52
C ARG A 68 5.74 -3.63 -11.36
N SER A 69 6.22 -4.27 -12.44
CA SER A 69 7.17 -3.73 -13.41
C SER A 69 6.73 -2.41 -14.07
N ALA A 70 5.43 -2.06 -13.98
CA ALA A 70 4.92 -0.73 -14.34
C ALA A 70 5.64 0.43 -13.61
N TYR A 71 6.25 0.15 -12.46
CA TYR A 71 6.96 1.11 -11.62
C TYR A 71 8.45 0.76 -11.51
N PRO A 72 9.34 1.28 -12.38
CA PRO A 72 10.76 0.95 -12.34
C PRO A 72 11.43 1.34 -11.00
N LEU A 73 10.97 2.43 -10.36
CA LEU A 73 11.43 2.82 -9.02
C LEU A 73 10.99 1.85 -7.90
N PHE A 74 9.87 1.16 -8.07
CA PHE A 74 9.37 0.21 -7.08
C PHE A 74 10.32 -0.97 -6.93
N GLY A 75 10.76 -1.55 -8.05
CA GLY A 75 11.70 -2.66 -8.05
C GLY A 75 13.01 -2.31 -7.33
N VAL A 76 13.56 -1.13 -7.58
CA VAL A 76 14.81 -0.68 -6.95
C VAL A 76 14.64 -0.46 -5.44
N ARG A 77 13.56 0.21 -5.01
CA ARG A 77 13.28 0.44 -3.58
C ARG A 77 12.97 -0.85 -2.83
N THR A 78 12.28 -1.79 -3.47
CA THR A 78 11.81 -3.02 -2.80
C THR A 78 12.77 -4.19 -2.90
N ALA A 79 13.78 -4.15 -3.78
CA ALA A 79 14.77 -5.22 -3.93
C ALA A 79 15.43 -5.63 -2.60
N ARG A 80 15.82 -4.66 -1.77
CA ARG A 80 16.41 -4.93 -0.45
C ARG A 80 15.42 -5.60 0.49
N TYR A 81 14.16 -5.17 0.50
CA TYR A 81 13.13 -5.76 1.34
C TYR A 81 12.74 -7.15 0.86
N ARG A 82 12.67 -7.37 -0.45
CA ARG A 82 12.44 -8.68 -1.07
C ARG A 82 13.53 -9.68 -0.66
N ALA A 83 14.80 -9.30 -0.80
CA ALA A 83 15.93 -10.14 -0.38
C ALA A 83 15.83 -10.50 1.11
N HIS A 84 15.58 -9.49 1.97
CA HIS A 84 15.42 -9.72 3.41
C HIS A 84 14.24 -10.64 3.75
N CYS A 85 13.09 -10.48 3.09
CA CYS A 85 11.96 -11.38 3.24
C CYS A 85 12.31 -12.82 2.83
N GLY A 86 13.04 -13.00 1.73
CA GLY A 86 13.52 -14.32 1.29
C GLY A 86 14.44 -14.99 2.33
N ASP A 87 15.35 -14.22 2.92
CA ASP A 87 16.25 -14.69 3.98
C ASP A 87 15.47 -15.09 5.24
N LEU A 88 14.46 -14.30 5.63
CA LEU A 88 13.60 -14.62 6.76
C LEU A 88 12.78 -15.90 6.52
N ILE A 89 12.23 -16.08 5.32
CA ILE A 89 11.49 -17.30 4.95
C ILE A 89 12.42 -18.53 5.04
N ASN A 90 13.64 -18.44 4.48
CA ASN A 90 14.65 -19.51 4.58
C ASN A 90 15.05 -19.81 6.02
N ALA A 91 15.22 -18.77 6.85
CA ALA A 91 15.56 -18.93 8.26
C ALA A 91 14.44 -19.61 9.05
N ILE A 92 13.18 -19.31 8.74
CA ILE A 92 12.00 -19.96 9.33
C ILE A 92 11.95 -21.43 8.92
N ASP A 93 12.09 -21.72 7.62
CA ASP A 93 12.09 -23.08 7.08
C ASP A 93 13.18 -23.95 7.73
N THR A 94 14.42 -23.47 7.73
CA THR A 94 15.57 -24.19 8.29
C THR A 94 15.41 -24.47 9.79
N LYS A 95 14.81 -23.53 10.55
CA LYS A 95 14.60 -23.69 12.00
C LYS A 95 13.44 -24.61 12.32
N ARG A 96 12.36 -24.56 11.53
CA ARG A 96 11.18 -25.42 11.74
C ARG A 96 11.46 -26.86 11.33
N ASN A 97 12.22 -27.06 10.24
CA ASN A 97 12.59 -28.36 9.70
C ASN A 97 13.97 -28.83 10.19
N PHE A 98 14.44 -28.33 11.34
CA PHE A 98 15.76 -28.67 11.86
C PHE A 98 15.88 -30.18 12.17
N PRO A 99 16.82 -30.90 11.54
CA PRO A 99 16.99 -32.33 11.80
C PRO A 99 17.48 -32.54 13.23
N GLY A 100 16.76 -33.35 14.01
CA GLY A 100 17.09 -33.58 15.41
C GLY A 100 16.48 -32.57 16.40
N MET A 101 15.49 -31.77 15.97
CA MET A 101 14.71 -30.92 16.89
C MET A 101 14.21 -31.72 18.11
N ALA A 102 13.68 -32.93 17.88
CA ALA A 102 13.19 -33.81 18.94
C ALA A 102 14.27 -34.36 19.89
N THR A 103 15.55 -34.33 19.48
CA THR A 103 16.67 -34.80 20.31
C THR A 103 17.25 -33.71 21.21
N LEU A 104 16.86 -32.45 20.98
CA LEU A 104 17.28 -31.31 21.80
C LEU A 104 16.49 -31.26 23.11
N SER A 105 17.09 -30.64 24.13
CA SER A 105 16.38 -30.35 25.37
C SER A 105 15.19 -29.41 25.12
N ILE A 106 14.14 -29.54 25.93
CA ILE A 106 12.92 -28.71 25.85
C ILE A 106 13.26 -27.21 25.84
N SER A 107 14.22 -26.79 26.67
CA SER A 107 14.67 -25.40 26.72
C SER A 107 15.25 -24.92 25.38
N LYS A 108 15.98 -25.78 24.67
CA LYS A 108 16.56 -25.48 23.35
C LYS A 108 15.51 -25.50 22.24
N GLN A 109 14.56 -26.44 22.29
CA GLN A 109 13.42 -26.47 21.38
C GLN A 109 12.62 -25.15 21.51
N ARG A 110 12.30 -24.76 22.75
CA ARG A 110 11.62 -23.50 23.05
C ARG A 110 12.36 -22.28 22.50
N GLU A 111 13.68 -22.21 22.72
CA GLU A 111 14.52 -21.13 22.18
C GLU A 111 14.45 -21.04 20.65
N MET A 112 14.44 -22.18 19.95
CA MET A 112 14.32 -22.22 18.50
C MET A 112 12.95 -21.77 18.02
N TYR A 113 11.87 -22.22 18.66
CA TYR A 113 10.52 -21.76 18.34
C TYR A 113 10.33 -20.26 18.61
N ASP A 114 10.86 -19.73 19.71
CA ASP A 114 10.84 -18.30 19.99
C ASP A 114 11.57 -17.50 18.90
N ARG A 115 12.69 -18.02 18.36
CA ARG A 115 13.36 -17.40 17.21
C ARG A 115 12.52 -17.46 15.94
N VAL A 116 11.84 -18.57 15.67
CA VAL A 116 10.93 -18.70 14.52
C VAL A 116 9.82 -17.65 14.60
N VAL A 117 9.19 -17.49 15.77
CA VAL A 117 8.15 -16.48 15.99
C VAL A 117 8.70 -15.06 15.75
N ARG A 118 9.91 -14.76 16.24
CA ARG A 118 10.55 -13.46 15.98
C ARG A 118 10.81 -13.22 14.49
N HIS A 119 11.32 -14.21 13.77
CA HIS A 119 11.53 -14.09 12.31
C HIS A 119 10.21 -13.92 11.57
N PHE A 120 9.14 -14.56 12.04
CA PHE A 120 7.80 -14.39 11.48
C PHE A 120 7.24 -12.98 11.70
N ASP A 121 7.41 -12.41 12.89
CA ASP A 121 7.02 -11.03 13.17
C ASP A 121 7.84 -10.03 12.34
N GLU A 122 9.15 -10.26 12.21
CA GLU A 122 10.03 -9.43 11.38
C GLU A 122 9.65 -9.51 9.90
N LEU A 123 9.26 -10.69 9.42
CA LEU A 123 8.74 -10.88 8.06
C LEU A 123 7.46 -10.07 7.85
N LYS A 124 6.53 -10.13 8.80
CA LYS A 124 5.29 -9.33 8.77
C LYS A 124 5.58 -7.83 8.68
N ASP A 125 6.51 -7.32 9.49
CA ASP A 125 6.87 -5.91 9.47
C ASP A 125 7.60 -5.50 8.19
N THR A 126 8.42 -6.39 7.62
CA THR A 126 9.11 -6.14 6.36
C THR A 126 8.15 -6.13 5.19
N LEU A 127 7.18 -7.05 5.14
CA LEU A 127 6.11 -7.05 4.14
C LEU A 127 5.26 -5.77 4.19
N LYS A 128 4.93 -5.26 5.39
CA LYS A 128 4.25 -3.97 5.54
C LYS A 128 5.05 -2.80 4.95
N LYS A 129 6.38 -2.83 5.03
CA LYS A 129 7.25 -1.80 4.41
C LYS A 129 7.18 -1.88 2.89
N VAL A 130 7.14 -3.08 2.32
CA VAL A 130 6.96 -3.29 0.88
C VAL A 130 5.60 -2.74 0.41
N GLU A 131 4.51 -3.09 1.11
CA GLU A 131 3.17 -2.58 0.79
C GLU A 131 3.09 -1.05 0.95
N ARG A 132 3.76 -0.49 1.95
CA ARG A 132 3.83 0.97 2.14
C ARG A 132 4.57 1.65 0.99
N ALA A 133 5.70 1.10 0.55
CA ALA A 133 6.44 1.63 -0.60
C ALA A 133 5.57 1.62 -1.87
N GLU A 134 4.73 0.61 -2.04
CA GLU A 134 3.76 0.55 -3.15
C GLU A 134 2.73 1.70 -3.05
N ARG A 135 2.12 1.87 -1.87
CA ARG A 135 1.12 2.93 -1.65
C ARG A 135 1.70 4.32 -1.87
N GLU A 136 2.93 4.56 -1.41
CA GLU A 136 3.62 5.83 -1.59
C GLU A 136 3.77 6.16 -3.09
N LEU A 137 4.27 5.23 -3.90
CA LEU A 137 4.40 5.42 -5.35
C LEU A 137 3.05 5.67 -6.03
N ARG A 138 2.02 4.90 -5.66
CA ARG A 138 0.67 5.10 -6.21
C ARG A 138 0.11 6.50 -5.87
N THR A 139 0.43 7.03 -4.69
CA THR A 139 0.02 8.39 -4.33
C THR A 139 0.83 9.47 -5.03
N GLU A 140 2.09 9.22 -5.36
CA GLU A 140 2.92 10.17 -6.12
C GLU A 140 2.36 10.40 -7.53
N ASP A 141 1.95 9.34 -8.23
CA ASP A 141 1.31 9.45 -9.55
C ASP A 141 0.01 10.25 -9.50
N LEU A 142 -0.83 9.97 -8.51
CA LEU A 142 -2.11 10.66 -8.33
C LEU A 142 -1.89 12.15 -8.04
N LYS A 143 -0.88 12.48 -7.23
CA LYS A 143 -0.52 13.88 -6.96
C LYS A 143 -0.04 14.58 -8.22
N SER A 144 0.82 13.93 -9.00
CA SER A 144 1.32 14.48 -10.27
C SER A 144 0.17 14.75 -11.26
N THR A 145 -0.73 13.79 -11.42
CA THR A 145 -1.91 13.92 -12.29
C THR A 145 -2.85 15.03 -11.80
N ALA A 146 -3.07 15.14 -10.49
CA ALA A 146 -3.89 16.19 -9.91
C ALA A 146 -3.29 17.59 -10.15
N ILE A 147 -1.97 17.73 -10.05
CA ILE A 147 -1.28 19.00 -10.37
C ILE A 147 -1.45 19.31 -11.86
N PHE A 148 -1.24 18.33 -12.75
CA PHE A 148 -1.43 18.52 -14.19
C PHE A 148 -2.84 19.00 -14.54
N VAL A 149 -3.87 18.37 -13.96
CA VAL A 149 -5.28 18.76 -14.18
C VAL A 149 -5.56 20.18 -13.68
N ARG A 150 -5.02 20.57 -12.52
CA ARG A 150 -5.14 21.95 -12.01
C ARG A 150 -4.48 22.96 -12.95
N VAL A 151 -3.28 22.66 -13.43
CA VAL A 151 -2.57 23.52 -14.39
C VAL A 151 -3.33 23.63 -15.70
N ALA A 152 -3.85 22.51 -16.23
CA ALA A 152 -4.67 22.50 -17.43
C ALA A 152 -5.94 23.36 -17.28
N TRP A 153 -6.60 23.30 -16.12
CA TRP A 153 -7.75 24.14 -15.82
C TRP A 153 -7.39 25.64 -15.77
N TYR A 154 -6.26 26.01 -15.15
CA TYR A 154 -5.80 27.40 -15.15
C TYR A 154 -5.43 27.90 -16.55
N CYS A 155 -4.79 27.07 -17.38
CA CYS A 155 -4.49 27.41 -18.77
C CYS A 155 -5.77 27.62 -19.58
N PHE A 156 -6.77 26.75 -19.41
CA PHE A 156 -8.07 26.88 -20.07
C PHE A 156 -8.76 28.19 -19.70
N LEU A 157 -8.79 28.53 -18.40
CA LEU A 157 -9.36 29.80 -17.93
C LEU A 157 -8.59 31.00 -18.49
N ALA A 158 -7.25 30.97 -18.48
CA ALA A 158 -6.43 32.06 -19.01
C ALA A 158 -6.69 32.30 -20.50
N ILE A 159 -6.75 31.24 -21.31
CA ILE A 159 -7.08 31.33 -22.75
C ILE A 159 -8.48 31.92 -22.93
N THR A 160 -9.46 31.42 -22.18
CA THR A 160 -10.85 31.90 -22.23
C THR A 160 -10.93 33.40 -21.88
N THR A 161 -10.24 33.84 -20.83
CA THR A 161 -10.19 35.26 -20.43
C THR A 161 -9.55 36.13 -21.52
N VAL A 162 -8.47 35.66 -22.16
CA VAL A 162 -7.83 36.40 -23.26
C VAL A 162 -8.75 36.49 -24.48
N LEU A 163 -9.44 35.40 -24.84
CA LEU A 163 -10.41 35.41 -25.96
C LEU A 163 -11.56 36.39 -25.71
N ILE A 164 -12.15 36.35 -24.51
CA ILE A 164 -13.20 37.32 -24.11
C ILE A 164 -12.65 38.74 -24.16
N GLY A 165 -11.43 38.97 -23.67
CA GLY A 165 -10.78 40.28 -23.73
C GLY A 165 -10.55 40.78 -25.16
N LEU A 166 -10.13 39.89 -26.08
CA LEU A 166 -9.95 40.24 -27.49
C LEU A 166 -11.28 40.53 -28.18
N GLU A 167 -12.32 39.72 -27.96
CA GLU A 167 -13.66 39.99 -28.47
C GLU A 167 -14.20 41.32 -27.94
N PHE A 168 -13.99 41.61 -26.65
CA PHE A 168 -14.43 42.87 -26.05
C PHE A 168 -13.75 44.09 -26.69
N VAL A 169 -12.46 43.99 -27.02
CA VAL A 169 -11.70 45.05 -27.70
C VAL A 169 -12.04 45.14 -29.20
N GLN A 170 -12.20 44.01 -29.90
CA GLN A 170 -12.40 43.94 -31.35
C GLN A 170 -13.86 44.12 -31.79
N LEU A 171 -14.84 43.52 -31.11
CA LEU A 171 -16.28 43.72 -31.41
C LEU A 171 -16.83 45.03 -30.84
N GLY A 172 -16.09 45.68 -29.94
CA GLY A 172 -16.17 47.11 -29.73
C GLY A 172 -17.22 47.59 -28.74
N PHE A 173 -16.74 47.99 -27.56
CA PHE A 173 -17.39 48.96 -26.69
C PHE A 173 -17.87 50.26 -27.39
N PRO A 174 -17.26 50.76 -28.50
CA PRO A 174 -17.75 51.98 -29.15
C PRO A 174 -19.13 51.84 -29.80
N ARG A 175 -19.55 50.64 -30.22
CA ARG A 175 -20.85 50.47 -30.91
C ARG A 175 -22.03 50.47 -29.95
N LEU A 176 -21.89 49.85 -28.79
CA LEU A 176 -22.91 49.87 -27.73
C LEU A 176 -23.01 51.26 -27.06
N VAL A 177 -21.88 51.98 -26.93
CA VAL A 177 -21.89 53.34 -26.38
C VAL A 177 -22.41 54.36 -27.40
N GLN A 178 -22.08 54.25 -28.69
CA GLN A 178 -22.66 55.13 -29.72
C GLN A 178 -24.18 54.95 -29.87
N SER A 179 -24.69 53.71 -29.92
CA SER A 179 -26.12 53.49 -30.11
C SER A 179 -26.95 54.04 -28.94
N VAL A 180 -26.46 53.88 -27.70
CA VAL A 180 -27.17 54.40 -26.51
C VAL A 180 -27.02 55.91 -26.38
N ALA A 181 -25.89 56.50 -26.81
CA ALA A 181 -25.71 57.95 -26.82
C ALA A 181 -26.58 58.65 -27.87
N ASP A 182 -26.72 58.08 -29.07
CA ASP A 182 -27.55 58.64 -30.15
C ASP A 182 -29.04 58.54 -29.80
N ASP A 183 -29.49 57.43 -29.20
CA ASP A 183 -30.87 57.27 -28.73
C ASP A 183 -31.20 58.21 -27.56
N ALA A 184 -30.26 58.40 -26.61
CA ALA A 184 -30.43 59.36 -25.51
C ALA A 184 -30.44 60.81 -26.01
N ALA A 185 -29.61 61.15 -26.99
CA ALA A 185 -29.58 62.49 -27.59
C ALA A 185 -30.90 62.79 -28.32
N MET A 186 -31.46 61.83 -29.06
CA MET A 186 -32.76 61.98 -29.73
C MET A 186 -33.92 62.19 -28.74
N VAL A 187 -33.93 61.46 -27.61
CA VAL A 187 -34.95 61.64 -26.56
C VAL A 187 -34.83 63.02 -25.90
N VAL A 188 -33.62 63.48 -25.61
CA VAL A 188 -33.38 64.80 -25.00
C VAL A 188 -33.73 65.93 -25.98
N VAL A 189 -33.37 65.80 -27.25
CA VAL A 189 -33.71 66.79 -28.30
C VAL A 189 -35.22 66.88 -28.49
N ASN A 190 -35.93 65.74 -28.55
CA ASN A 190 -37.38 65.75 -28.66
C ASN A 190 -38.07 66.34 -27.42
N SER A 191 -37.60 66.01 -26.20
CA SER A 191 -38.11 66.66 -24.98
C SER A 191 -37.83 68.16 -24.93
N LEU A 192 -36.69 68.63 -25.46
CA LEU A 192 -36.39 70.06 -25.57
C LEU A 192 -37.28 70.76 -26.60
N PHE A 193 -37.56 70.12 -27.74
CA PHE A 193 -38.47 70.66 -28.76
C PHE A 193 -39.92 70.70 -28.27
N ASP A 194 -40.38 69.68 -27.54
CA ASP A 194 -41.71 69.65 -26.94
C ASP A 194 -41.86 70.70 -25.83
N PHE A 195 -40.79 71.00 -25.09
CA PHE A 195 -40.77 72.04 -24.06
C PHE A 195 -40.75 73.46 -24.66
N LEU A 196 -40.16 73.66 -25.85
CA LEU A 196 -40.06 74.96 -26.53
C LEU A 196 -41.26 75.29 -27.43
N ASN A 197 -42.11 74.31 -27.77
CA ASN A 197 -43.34 74.49 -28.56
C ASN A 197 -44.61 74.69 -27.70
N PHE A 198 -44.45 75.02 -26.41
CA PHE A 198 -45.53 75.42 -25.49
C PHE A 198 -45.41 76.89 -25.10
#